data_AF-A0A831TZY9-F1
#
_entry.id   AF-A0A831TZY9-F1
#
_cell.length_a   1.000
_cell.length_b   1.000
_cell.length_c   1.000
_cell.angle_alpha   90.00
_cell.angle_beta   90.00
_cell.angle_gamma   90.00
#
_symmetry.space_group_name_H-M   'P 1'
#
loop_
_entity.id
_entity.type
_entity.pdbx_description
1 polymer ?
#
loop_
_entity_poly.entity_id
_entity_poly.type
_entity_poly.pdbx_seq_one_letter_code
_entity_poly.pdbx_strand_id
1 'polypeptide(L)'
;MLYHDQMWPTTAGHNGPHTISAVVDYTVLISYDPNTGQYQTQTGTATQTITVEVQNLVITGTTPANPEPIRWDPETMTSVPLTATVEACYRADHPVRLTIFDAGQSVVKVLENTVRVGPGATTVSAAWDGTSDSSYGYSETVPKGIYLFQWEFGGPTYPYDYDTDKSPWLSVEPHSIYGHTFVVDSINPTTFDAITHTDFRVTEASNTPPSEVTTDVYDPDLTILTSTPGVLALGDQTVQYPPLQMNTAGAYTSLKTLKDNRAEYHKAHQKRYALQNGTVLNLVPATCFGYTETGSSARGDAPLNTTEDQRIAWNKLRNLTPPGQYGEAIFRQGKRGGIIIDGSKVVGMQAMTTAAVFKWDNHANAVLMRFPDGDLTIAEIDAWPAAELEQLRLAELGGCNTALKFNGARCIAEAVHGRGADVVVGYEDTIETGHSRHKWNEFLYGYLSQGKAVRPSLEWAKQELERAIGERAYDRSGFDSATFFGNGAVTIVPPRYGE
;
A
#
# COMPACT_ATOMS: atom_id res chain seq x y z
N MET A 1 -13.19 43.01 -40.51
CA MET A 1 -13.27 41.72 -39.82
C MET A 1 -12.57 40.71 -40.74
N LEU A 2 -11.28 40.46 -40.51
CA LEU A 2 -10.51 39.48 -41.29
C LEU A 2 -10.68 38.13 -40.58
N TYR A 3 -11.40 37.20 -41.21
CA TYR A 3 -11.41 35.80 -40.78
C TYR A 3 -10.14 35.14 -41.32
N HIS A 4 -9.25 34.73 -40.42
CA HIS A 4 -8.08 33.93 -40.76
C HIS A 4 -8.36 32.49 -40.29
N ASP A 5 -8.89 31.65 -41.18
CA ASP A 5 -8.97 30.20 -40.98
C ASP A 5 -7.58 29.60 -41.18
N GLN A 6 -6.70 29.78 -40.20
CA GLN A 6 -5.50 28.96 -40.10
C GLN A 6 -5.84 27.77 -39.21
N MET A 7 -6.24 26.66 -39.83
CA MET A 7 -6.29 25.38 -39.14
C MET A 7 -4.86 24.97 -38.82
N TRP A 8 -4.51 24.90 -37.54
CA TRP A 8 -3.21 24.45 -37.07
C TRP A 8 -3.22 22.90 -37.08
N PRO A 9 -2.42 22.24 -37.93
CA PRO A 9 -2.56 20.80 -38.17
C PRO A 9 -1.91 19.92 -37.09
N THR A 10 -1.30 20.48 -36.03
CA THR A 10 -0.62 19.71 -34.98
C THR A 10 -0.78 20.32 -33.58
N THR A 11 -0.85 19.44 -32.57
CA THR A 11 -0.93 19.78 -31.12
C THR A 11 0.24 20.62 -30.60
N ALA A 12 1.39 20.61 -31.30
CA ALA A 12 2.56 21.42 -30.97
C ALA A 12 2.44 22.89 -31.42
N GLY A 13 1.46 23.23 -32.24
CA GLY A 13 1.31 24.56 -32.85
C GLY A 13 0.43 25.55 -32.08
N HIS A 14 -0.09 25.19 -30.90
CA HIS A 14 -1.09 26.01 -30.19
C HIS A 14 -0.54 26.85 -29.03
N ASN A 15 0.67 26.59 -28.57
CA ASN A 15 1.21 27.24 -27.37
C ASN A 15 2.44 28.07 -27.71
N GLY A 16 2.34 29.38 -27.54
CA GLY A 16 3.44 30.30 -27.75
C GLY A 16 3.07 31.58 -28.51
N PRO A 17 4.05 32.47 -28.74
CA PRO A 17 3.83 33.68 -29.51
C PRO A 17 3.69 33.36 -31.00
N HIS A 18 2.56 33.75 -31.58
CA HIS A 18 2.29 33.72 -33.01
C HIS A 18 2.31 35.13 -33.57
N THR A 19 3.08 35.34 -34.65
CA THR A 19 3.12 36.63 -35.34
C THR A 19 2.17 36.60 -36.52
N ILE A 20 1.11 37.41 -36.46
CA ILE A 20 0.26 37.70 -37.60
C ILE A 20 0.82 38.93 -38.27
N SER A 21 1.22 38.81 -39.54
CA SER A 21 1.73 39.92 -40.33
C SER A 21 0.71 40.29 -41.41
N ALA A 22 0.21 41.53 -41.39
CA ALA A 22 -0.55 42.10 -42.48
C ALA A 22 0.37 42.98 -43.33
N VAL A 23 0.47 42.66 -44.62
CA VAL A 23 1.16 43.51 -45.60
C VAL A 23 0.09 44.27 -46.37
N VAL A 24 0.15 45.60 -46.34
CA VAL A 24 -0.74 46.47 -47.09
C VAL A 24 0.08 47.19 -48.15
N ASP A 25 -0.23 46.91 -49.41
CA ASP A 25 0.28 47.68 -50.53
C ASP A 25 -0.49 49.00 -50.61
N TYR A 26 0.22 50.12 -50.67
CA TYR A 26 -0.39 51.43 -50.81
C TYR A 26 0.27 52.20 -51.95
N THR A 27 -0.52 53.08 -52.57
CA THR A 27 -0.05 54.01 -53.60
C THR A 27 -0.35 55.42 -53.12
N VAL A 28 0.68 56.24 -52.94
CA VAL A 28 0.52 57.65 -52.57
C VAL A 28 0.76 58.51 -53.79
N LEU A 29 -0.08 59.53 -53.95
CA LEU A 29 0.14 60.60 -54.91
C LEU A 29 1.26 61.51 -54.36
N ILE A 30 2.40 61.57 -55.04
CA ILE A 30 3.51 62.42 -54.60
C ILE A 30 3.32 63.84 -55.12
N SER A 31 2.97 63.98 -56.40
CA SER A 31 2.82 65.26 -57.07
C SER A 31 2.00 65.12 -58.35
N TYR A 32 1.43 66.22 -58.80
CA TYR A 32 0.77 66.33 -60.09
C TYR A 32 1.60 67.26 -60.98
N ASP A 33 1.93 66.81 -62.19
CA ASP A 33 2.57 67.66 -63.19
C ASP A 33 1.49 68.29 -64.09
N PRO A 34 1.20 69.60 -63.95
CA PRO A 34 0.16 70.27 -64.72
C PRO A 34 0.52 70.44 -66.20
N ASN A 35 1.79 70.24 -66.60
CA ASN A 35 2.22 70.40 -67.99
C ASN A 35 2.03 69.12 -68.82
N THR A 36 2.05 67.95 -68.16
CA THR A 36 1.87 66.64 -68.80
C THR A 36 0.54 65.98 -68.44
N GLY A 37 -0.18 66.52 -67.46
CA GLY A 37 -1.45 65.99 -66.97
C GLY A 37 -1.31 64.67 -66.20
N GLN A 38 -0.08 64.27 -65.86
CA GLN A 38 0.20 63.00 -65.20
C GLN A 38 0.40 63.18 -63.69
N TYR A 39 -0.11 62.20 -62.95
CA TYR A 39 0.14 62.06 -61.52
C TYR A 39 1.39 61.21 -61.30
N GLN A 40 2.36 61.72 -60.55
CA GLN A 40 3.46 60.91 -60.05
C GLN A 40 2.99 60.21 -58.79
N THR A 41 2.93 58.88 -58.85
CA THR A 41 2.59 58.03 -57.72
C THR A 41 3.79 57.23 -57.28
N GLN A 42 3.91 57.01 -55.98
CA GLN A 42 4.83 56.03 -55.42
C GLN A 42 4.05 54.93 -54.73
N THR A 43 4.35 53.70 -55.12
CA THR A 43 3.88 52.48 -54.47
C THR A 43 4.84 52.11 -53.35
N GLY A 44 4.30 51.76 -52.18
CA GLY A 44 5.05 51.24 -51.05
C GLY A 44 4.30 50.09 -50.40
N THR A 45 5.00 49.32 -49.58
CA THR A 45 4.41 48.29 -48.74
C THR A 45 4.52 48.72 -47.28
N ALA A 46 3.44 48.57 -46.52
CA ALA A 46 3.42 48.73 -45.08
C ALA A 46 3.16 47.37 -44.44
N THR A 47 4.12 46.89 -43.65
CA THR A 47 3.93 45.67 -42.87
C THR A 47 3.58 46.03 -41.44
N GLN A 48 2.44 45.56 -40.95
CA GLN A 48 2.09 45.62 -39.54
C GLN A 48 2.08 44.20 -38.97
N THR A 49 2.83 44.00 -37.90
CA THR A 49 2.90 42.73 -37.18
C THR A 49 2.16 42.84 -35.84
N ILE A 50 1.34 41.84 -35.54
CA ILE A 50 0.72 41.65 -34.23
C ILE A 50 1.24 40.33 -33.68
N THR A 51 1.78 40.35 -32.47
CA THR A 51 2.11 39.13 -31.74
C THR A 51 0.91 38.74 -30.88
N VAL A 52 0.39 37.53 -31.08
CA VAL A 52 -0.66 36.92 -30.26
C VAL A 52 -0.03 35.78 -29.48
N GLU A 53 -0.04 35.85 -28.16
CA GLU A 53 0.32 34.71 -27.33
C GLU A 53 -0.93 33.84 -27.14
N VAL A 54 -0.92 32.64 -27.72
CA VAL A 54 -1.96 31.65 -27.49
C VAL A 54 -1.49 30.76 -26.34
N GLN A 55 -2.26 30.75 -25.25
CA GLN A 55 -2.09 29.84 -24.13
C GLN A 55 -3.36 29.02 -24.01
N ASN A 56 -3.35 27.76 -24.46
CA ASN A 56 -4.48 26.87 -24.20
C ASN A 56 -4.65 26.65 -22.69
N LEU A 57 -5.78 26.06 -22.30
CA LEU A 57 -6.08 25.72 -20.91
C LEU A 57 -4.89 24.99 -20.25
N VAL A 58 -4.39 25.55 -19.14
CA VAL A 58 -3.26 25.03 -18.36
C VAL A 58 -3.75 24.66 -16.98
N ILE A 59 -3.51 23.41 -16.59
CA ILE A 59 -3.68 22.95 -15.22
C ILE A 59 -2.32 22.87 -14.55
N THR A 60 -2.25 23.42 -13.36
CA THR A 60 -1.22 23.09 -12.39
C THR A 60 -1.92 22.46 -11.20
N GLY A 61 -1.64 21.18 -10.94
CA GLY A 61 -1.87 20.63 -9.60
C GLY A 61 -1.14 21.55 -8.61
N THR A 62 -1.80 21.87 -7.50
CA THR A 62 -1.34 22.77 -6.42
C THR A 62 0.17 22.86 -6.30
N THR A 63 0.72 24.06 -6.15
CA THR A 63 2.14 24.22 -5.82
C THR A 63 2.43 23.57 -4.45
N PRO A 64 3.43 22.68 -4.33
CA PRO A 64 4.37 22.23 -5.36
C PRO A 64 3.75 21.18 -6.32
N ALA A 65 4.16 21.23 -7.59
CA ALA A 65 3.64 20.45 -8.71
C ALA A 65 3.67 18.90 -8.58
N ASN A 66 4.08 18.36 -7.43
CA ASN A 66 3.91 16.95 -7.05
C ASN A 66 2.78 16.83 -6.02
N PRO A 67 1.58 16.36 -6.41
CA PRO A 67 0.53 16.13 -5.42
C PRO A 67 0.92 14.98 -4.50
N GLU A 68 0.83 15.20 -3.18
CA GLU A 68 1.00 14.15 -2.18
C GLU A 68 -0.13 13.11 -2.31
N PRO A 69 0.18 11.80 -2.22
CA PRO A 69 -0.85 10.78 -2.22
C PRO A 69 -1.76 10.92 -0.99
N ILE A 70 -3.01 10.53 -1.14
CA ILE A 70 -3.99 10.56 -0.05
C ILE A 70 -3.74 9.35 0.85
N ARG A 71 -3.46 9.60 2.14
CA ARG A 71 -3.36 8.57 3.18
C ARG A 71 -4.69 8.46 3.89
N TRP A 72 -5.61 7.68 3.32
CA TRP A 72 -6.97 7.55 3.83
C TRP A 72 -7.04 6.59 5.01
N ASP A 73 -7.59 7.04 6.13
CA ASP A 73 -7.91 6.21 7.27
C ASP A 73 -9.37 6.47 7.71
N PRO A 74 -10.30 5.52 7.46
CA PRO A 74 -11.72 5.72 7.75
C PRO A 74 -12.04 5.81 9.25
N GLU A 75 -11.10 5.44 10.14
CA GLU A 75 -11.30 5.55 11.59
C GLU A 75 -11.04 6.97 12.10
N THR A 76 -10.20 7.74 11.40
CA THR A 76 -9.76 9.08 11.83
C THR A 76 -10.18 10.19 10.87
N MET A 77 -10.59 9.85 9.64
CA MET A 77 -10.91 10.79 8.57
C MET A 77 -12.37 10.64 8.11
N THR A 78 -12.98 11.77 7.77
CA THR A 78 -14.36 11.82 7.22
C THR A 78 -14.41 12.43 5.83
N SER A 79 -13.43 13.26 5.47
CA SER A 79 -13.28 13.80 4.12
C SER A 79 -11.86 14.30 3.87
N VAL A 80 -11.47 14.38 2.60
CA VAL A 80 -10.20 14.89 2.11
C VAL A 80 -10.46 16.03 1.13
N PRO A 81 -10.07 17.28 1.46
CA PRO A 81 -10.14 18.38 0.52
C PRO A 81 -9.02 18.28 -0.51
N LEU A 82 -9.37 18.33 -1.78
CA LEU A 82 -8.46 18.26 -2.92
C LEU A 82 -8.61 19.53 -3.75
N THR A 83 -7.49 20.14 -4.14
CA THR A 83 -7.51 21.37 -4.91
C THR A 83 -6.56 21.33 -6.10
N ALA A 84 -6.83 22.15 -7.12
CA ALA A 84 -6.00 22.39 -8.28
C ALA A 84 -6.13 23.85 -8.73
N THR A 85 -5.14 24.35 -9.47
CA THR A 85 -5.17 25.69 -10.05
C THR A 85 -5.18 25.59 -11.57
N VAL A 86 -6.16 26.21 -12.21
CA VAL A 86 -6.33 26.18 -13.67
C VAL A 86 -6.44 27.58 -14.22
N GLU A 87 -5.86 27.79 -15.39
CA GLU A 87 -5.90 29.04 -16.13
C GLU A 87 -6.23 28.75 -17.59
N ALA A 88 -6.94 29.65 -18.26
CA ALA A 88 -7.22 29.56 -19.69
C ALA A 88 -7.11 30.94 -20.35
N CYS A 89 -6.73 31.03 -21.62
CA CYS A 89 -6.63 32.34 -22.30
C CYS A 89 -7.98 33.02 -22.56
N TYR A 90 -9.10 32.31 -22.44
CA TYR A 90 -10.44 32.86 -22.60
C TYR A 90 -11.37 32.36 -21.51
N ARG A 91 -12.42 33.13 -21.22
CA ARG A 91 -13.36 32.80 -20.14
C ARG A 91 -14.50 31.92 -20.67
N ALA A 92 -14.57 30.67 -20.22
CA ALA A 92 -15.65 29.73 -20.55
C ALA A 92 -15.94 28.76 -19.40
N ASP A 93 -17.07 28.06 -19.50
CA ASP A 93 -17.41 26.97 -18.59
C ASP A 93 -16.70 25.69 -19.09
N HIS A 94 -15.82 25.14 -18.26
CA HIS A 94 -15.07 23.92 -18.56
C HIS A 94 -15.54 22.78 -17.65
N PRO A 95 -15.79 21.57 -18.20
CA PRO A 95 -15.98 20.40 -17.36
C PRO A 95 -14.67 20.10 -16.63
N VAL A 96 -14.81 19.70 -15.36
CA VAL A 96 -13.72 19.32 -14.47
C VAL A 96 -14.01 17.92 -13.98
N ARG A 97 -13.02 17.05 -14.08
CA ARG A 97 -13.08 15.69 -13.59
C ARG A 97 -11.90 15.45 -12.65
N LEU A 98 -12.21 14.98 -11.45
CA LEU A 98 -11.24 14.45 -10.49
C LEU A 98 -11.46 12.94 -10.41
N THR A 99 -10.51 12.17 -10.91
CA THR A 99 -10.52 10.72 -10.81
C THR A 99 -9.63 10.29 -9.64
N ILE A 100 -10.19 9.50 -8.73
CA ILE A 100 -9.51 8.92 -7.57
C ILE A 100 -9.24 7.46 -7.88
N PHE A 101 -8.02 7.02 -7.63
CA PHE A 101 -7.56 5.66 -7.85
C PHE A 101 -7.07 5.05 -6.54
N ASP A 102 -7.11 3.72 -6.46
CA ASP A 102 -6.31 3.01 -5.47
C ASP A 102 -4.81 3.07 -5.85
N ALA A 103 -3.95 2.55 -4.98
CA ALA A 103 -2.52 2.49 -5.23
C ALA A 103 -2.17 1.73 -6.52
N GLY A 104 -2.95 0.71 -6.90
CA GLY A 104 -2.76 -0.09 -8.12
C GLY A 104 -3.29 0.57 -9.40
N GLN A 105 -3.76 1.81 -9.32
CA GLN A 105 -4.40 2.58 -10.41
C GLN A 105 -5.77 2.04 -10.86
N SER A 106 -6.49 1.30 -10.02
CA SER A 106 -7.92 1.02 -10.27
C SER A 106 -8.75 2.25 -9.91
N VAL A 107 -9.72 2.61 -10.75
CA VAL A 107 -10.61 3.75 -10.48
C VAL A 107 -11.51 3.42 -9.28
N VAL A 108 -11.48 4.30 -8.27
CA VAL A 108 -12.27 4.20 -7.05
C VAL A 108 -13.50 5.11 -7.13
N LYS A 109 -13.30 6.36 -7.53
CA LYS A 109 -14.38 7.37 -7.57
C LYS A 109 -14.07 8.43 -8.62
N VAL A 110 -15.10 8.95 -9.25
CA VAL A 110 -15.00 10.07 -10.19
C VAL A 110 -15.90 11.21 -9.71
N LEU A 111 -15.31 12.37 -9.47
CA LEU A 111 -16.03 13.59 -9.12
C LEU A 111 -16.02 14.53 -10.32
N GLU A 112 -17.20 14.86 -10.83
CA GLU A 112 -17.36 15.76 -11.98
C GLU A 112 -18.05 17.05 -11.56
N ASN A 113 -17.59 18.17 -12.12
CA ASN A 113 -18.20 19.48 -11.96
C ASN A 113 -17.99 20.32 -13.23
N THR A 114 -18.57 21.51 -13.29
CA THR A 114 -18.29 22.51 -14.32
C THR A 114 -17.85 23.80 -13.63
N VAL A 115 -16.71 24.35 -14.05
CA VAL A 115 -16.15 25.57 -13.47
C VAL A 115 -15.88 26.57 -14.57
N ARG A 116 -16.21 27.83 -14.29
CA ARG A 116 -15.92 28.94 -15.19
C ARG A 116 -14.47 29.39 -15.06
N VAL A 117 -13.61 28.91 -15.96
CA VAL A 117 -12.17 29.24 -16.03
C VAL A 117 -11.98 30.41 -16.99
N GLY A 118 -10.96 31.22 -16.78
CA GLY A 118 -10.56 32.29 -17.71
C GLY A 118 -9.12 32.75 -17.45
N PRO A 119 -8.74 33.93 -17.98
CA PRO A 119 -7.42 34.48 -17.72
C PRO A 119 -7.18 34.69 -16.22
N GLY A 120 -6.00 34.29 -15.75
CA GLY A 120 -5.65 34.23 -14.35
C GLY A 120 -5.97 32.90 -13.67
N ALA A 121 -5.25 32.62 -12.59
CA ALA A 121 -5.40 31.42 -11.78
C ALA A 121 -6.82 31.30 -11.18
N THR A 122 -7.51 30.21 -11.52
CA THR A 122 -8.78 29.79 -10.93
C THR A 122 -8.53 28.56 -10.06
N THR A 123 -8.79 28.66 -8.76
CA THR A 123 -8.74 27.50 -7.87
C THR A 123 -10.00 26.66 -8.02
N VAL A 124 -9.83 25.36 -8.20
CA VAL A 124 -10.91 24.37 -8.17
C VAL A 124 -10.69 23.43 -6.99
N SER A 125 -11.79 23.04 -6.37
CA SER A 125 -11.79 22.22 -5.17
C SER A 125 -12.84 21.13 -5.24
N ALA A 126 -12.50 19.95 -4.74
CA ALA A 126 -13.43 18.87 -4.45
C ALA A 126 -13.16 18.32 -3.06
N ALA A 127 -14.13 17.63 -2.48
CA ALA A 127 -13.95 16.88 -1.25
C ALA A 127 -14.32 15.42 -1.52
N TRP A 128 -13.42 14.51 -1.13
CA TRP A 128 -13.69 13.09 -1.16
C TRP A 128 -14.00 12.59 0.24
N ASP A 129 -15.12 11.91 0.40
CA ASP A 129 -15.66 11.36 1.65
C ASP A 129 -15.17 9.93 1.96
N GLY A 130 -14.22 9.42 1.16
CA GLY A 130 -13.72 8.07 1.35
C GLY A 130 -14.64 6.97 0.86
N THR A 131 -15.55 7.25 -0.07
CA THR A 131 -16.37 6.19 -0.70
C THR A 131 -15.91 5.87 -2.12
N SER A 132 -16.28 4.69 -2.61
CA SER A 132 -16.16 4.31 -4.02
C SER A 132 -17.48 4.54 -4.78
N ASP A 133 -17.37 4.65 -6.10
CA ASP A 133 -18.51 4.53 -7.01
C ASP A 133 -18.71 3.04 -7.34
N SER A 134 -19.76 2.39 -6.82
CA SER A 134 -20.07 1.01 -7.24
C SER A 134 -20.96 0.99 -8.47
N SER A 135 -20.69 0.04 -9.36
CA SER A 135 -21.54 -0.30 -10.50
C SER A 135 -22.91 -0.84 -10.09
N TYR A 136 -23.12 -1.13 -8.80
CA TYR A 136 -24.39 -1.63 -8.23
C TYR A 136 -25.23 -0.54 -7.54
N GLY A 137 -24.80 0.72 -7.58
CA GLY A 137 -25.59 1.87 -7.10
C GLY A 137 -25.55 2.11 -5.58
N TYR A 138 -24.66 1.45 -4.84
CA TYR A 138 -24.39 1.73 -3.43
C TYR A 138 -22.95 2.22 -3.26
N SER A 139 -22.74 3.30 -2.49
CA SER A 139 -21.40 3.79 -2.15
C SER A 139 -20.90 3.06 -0.89
N GLU A 140 -19.73 2.44 -0.97
CA GLU A 140 -19.08 1.81 0.18
C GLU A 140 -17.88 2.63 0.62
N THR A 141 -17.67 2.73 1.94
CA THR A 141 -16.45 3.32 2.48
C THR A 141 -15.27 2.43 2.10
N VAL A 142 -14.27 3.01 1.47
CA VAL A 142 -13.08 2.29 1.00
C VAL A 142 -12.14 1.98 2.17
N PRO A 143 -11.37 0.89 2.10
CA PRO A 143 -10.47 0.51 3.19
C PRO A 143 -9.33 1.51 3.38
N LYS A 144 -8.71 1.48 4.57
CA LYS A 144 -7.51 2.27 4.87
C LYS A 144 -6.43 2.07 3.81
N GLY A 145 -5.84 3.18 3.36
CA GLY A 145 -4.52 3.20 2.74
C GLY A 145 -4.29 4.27 1.69
N ILE A 146 -3.48 3.96 0.67
CA ILE A 146 -2.93 4.96 -0.24
C ILE A 146 -3.82 5.11 -1.47
N TYR A 147 -4.35 6.31 -1.67
CA TYR A 147 -5.17 6.67 -2.83
C TYR A 147 -4.49 7.76 -3.64
N LEU A 148 -4.63 7.66 -4.94
CA LEU A 148 -4.02 8.53 -5.93
C LEU A 148 -5.11 9.34 -6.61
N PHE A 149 -4.77 10.48 -7.20
CA PHE A 149 -5.77 11.28 -7.88
C PHE A 149 -5.20 12.01 -9.08
N GLN A 150 -6.07 12.26 -10.05
CA GLN A 150 -5.77 12.99 -11.26
C GLN A 150 -6.88 13.99 -11.54
N TRP A 151 -6.48 15.22 -11.84
CA TRP A 151 -7.37 16.24 -12.35
C TRP A 151 -7.33 16.28 -13.86
N GLU A 152 -8.49 16.35 -14.48
CA GLU A 152 -8.69 16.49 -15.92
C GLU A 152 -9.66 17.65 -16.14
N PHE A 153 -9.33 18.56 -17.05
CA PHE A 153 -10.19 19.70 -17.37
C PHE A 153 -10.39 19.76 -18.87
N GLY A 154 -11.61 20.10 -19.29
CA GLY A 154 -12.02 19.99 -20.68
C GLY A 154 -12.65 18.64 -21.01
N GLY A 155 -13.51 18.64 -22.04
CA GLY A 155 -14.25 17.45 -22.45
C GLY A 155 -13.67 16.84 -23.72
N PRO A 156 -13.89 15.53 -23.96
CA PRO A 156 -13.48 14.87 -25.21
C PRO A 156 -14.10 15.50 -26.46
N THR A 157 -15.18 16.28 -26.29
CA THR A 157 -15.87 17.02 -27.36
C THR A 157 -15.05 18.19 -27.90
N TYR A 158 -14.06 18.70 -27.16
CA TYR A 158 -13.16 19.78 -27.58
C TYR A 158 -11.70 19.29 -27.45
N PRO A 159 -11.16 18.56 -28.43
CA PRO A 159 -9.83 17.94 -28.36
C PRO A 159 -8.67 18.95 -28.22
N TYR A 160 -8.95 20.25 -28.36
CA TYR A 160 -7.98 21.35 -28.25
C TYR A 160 -8.04 22.09 -26.91
N ASP A 161 -9.04 21.83 -26.06
CA ASP A 161 -9.29 22.50 -24.77
C ASP A 161 -9.29 21.50 -23.60
N TYR A 162 -8.41 20.50 -23.66
CA TYR A 162 -8.25 19.46 -22.65
C TYR A 162 -6.84 19.50 -22.04
N ASP A 163 -6.76 19.35 -20.71
CA ASP A 163 -5.49 19.18 -20.00
C ASP A 163 -5.65 18.23 -18.80
N THR A 164 -4.54 17.70 -18.27
CA THR A 164 -4.46 16.86 -17.07
C THR A 164 -3.31 17.26 -16.15
N ASP A 165 -3.46 17.17 -14.83
CA ASP A 165 -2.37 17.50 -13.89
C ASP A 165 -1.22 16.47 -13.86
N LYS A 166 -1.39 15.31 -14.51
CA LYS A 166 -0.35 14.27 -14.66
C LYS A 166 0.25 14.26 -16.06
N SER A 167 1.47 13.72 -16.21
CA SER A 167 2.08 13.51 -17.52
C SER A 167 1.32 12.38 -18.25
N PRO A 168 0.76 12.63 -19.45
CA PRO A 168 0.13 11.58 -20.27
C PRO A 168 1.18 10.76 -21.06
N TRP A 169 2.46 11.05 -20.85
CA TRP A 169 3.56 10.58 -21.70
C TRP A 169 4.48 9.59 -21.03
N LEU A 170 4.53 9.64 -19.70
CA LEU A 170 5.35 8.81 -18.83
C LEU A 170 4.41 7.96 -17.98
N SER A 171 4.60 6.64 -17.99
CA SER A 171 3.88 5.70 -17.13
C SER A 171 4.85 4.88 -16.29
N VAL A 172 4.37 4.50 -15.11
CA VAL A 172 4.96 3.45 -14.29
C VAL A 172 3.94 2.35 -14.12
N GLU A 173 4.37 1.13 -14.40
CA GLU A 173 3.52 -0.05 -14.37
C GLU A 173 4.17 -1.12 -13.48
N PRO A 174 3.38 -1.87 -12.69
CA PRO A 174 3.88 -3.04 -11.99
C PRO A 174 4.39 -4.04 -13.03
N HIS A 175 5.63 -4.49 -12.89
CA HIS A 175 6.22 -5.46 -13.81
C HIS A 175 7.08 -6.43 -13.03
N SER A 176 7.00 -7.72 -13.31
CA SER A 176 7.88 -8.71 -12.70
C SER A 176 8.08 -9.87 -13.64
N ILE A 177 9.32 -10.35 -13.74
CA ILE A 177 9.64 -11.59 -14.45
C ILE A 177 9.14 -12.84 -13.69
N TYR A 178 8.86 -12.72 -12.39
CA TYR A 178 8.43 -13.81 -11.52
C TYR A 178 6.95 -13.72 -11.09
N GLY A 179 6.20 -12.75 -11.62
CA GLY A 179 4.78 -12.57 -11.31
C GLY A 179 4.47 -11.79 -10.03
N HIS A 180 5.48 -11.23 -9.34
CA HIS A 180 5.32 -10.51 -8.07
C HIS A 180 6.10 -9.20 -8.07
N THR A 181 5.43 -8.10 -7.73
CA THR A 181 5.97 -6.75 -7.93
C THR A 181 6.47 -6.10 -6.65
N PHE A 182 6.10 -6.62 -5.48
CA PHE A 182 6.71 -6.31 -4.18
C PHE A 182 7.02 -7.63 -3.47
N VAL A 183 8.31 -7.87 -3.20
CA VAL A 183 8.82 -9.17 -2.77
C VAL A 183 9.64 -9.03 -1.48
N VAL A 184 9.46 -10.00 -0.58
CA VAL A 184 10.30 -10.21 0.60
C VAL A 184 11.32 -11.31 0.30
N ASP A 185 12.59 -10.91 0.15
CA ASP A 185 13.70 -11.83 -0.10
C ASP A 185 14.06 -12.63 1.15
N SER A 186 14.08 -11.94 2.30
CA SER A 186 14.32 -12.56 3.61
C SER A 186 13.78 -11.68 4.71
N ILE A 187 13.43 -12.29 5.85
CA ILE A 187 12.95 -11.58 7.03
C ILE A 187 13.48 -12.24 8.29
N ASN A 188 13.93 -11.44 9.25
CA ASN A 188 14.35 -11.94 10.55
C ASN A 188 13.11 -12.32 11.38
N PRO A 189 12.98 -13.57 11.87
CA PRO A 189 11.78 -14.04 12.56
C PRO A 189 11.57 -13.46 13.98
N THR A 190 12.51 -12.67 14.53
CA THR A 190 12.33 -12.01 15.83
C THR A 190 12.31 -10.48 15.79
N THR A 191 12.98 -9.87 14.81
CA THR A 191 12.97 -8.41 14.64
C THR A 191 12.07 -7.94 13.51
N PHE A 192 11.72 -8.83 12.58
CA PHE A 192 11.02 -8.53 11.34
C PHE A 192 11.72 -7.48 10.45
N ASP A 193 13.04 -7.34 10.60
CA ASP A 193 13.87 -6.66 9.61
C ASP A 193 13.85 -7.49 8.32
N ALA A 194 13.31 -6.90 7.26
CA ALA A 194 13.09 -7.54 5.97
C ALA A 194 13.98 -6.94 4.89
N ILE A 195 14.66 -7.80 4.14
CA ILE A 195 15.26 -7.44 2.86
C ILE A 195 14.17 -7.60 1.80
N THR A 196 13.88 -6.52 1.09
CA THR A 196 12.78 -6.47 0.14
C THR A 196 13.20 -5.75 -1.14
N HIS A 197 12.46 -6.03 -2.21
CA HIS A 197 12.58 -5.29 -3.46
C HIS A 197 11.23 -5.15 -4.15
N THR A 198 11.17 -4.24 -5.11
CA THR A 198 10.06 -4.17 -6.06
C THR A 198 10.55 -4.15 -7.48
N ASP A 199 9.78 -4.79 -8.34
CA ASP A 199 9.98 -4.76 -9.78
C ASP A 199 8.88 -3.88 -10.41
N PHE A 200 9.29 -3.04 -11.35
CA PHE A 200 8.39 -2.16 -12.11
C PHE A 200 8.96 -1.87 -13.49
N ARG A 201 8.11 -1.37 -14.37
CA ARG A 201 8.50 -0.91 -15.70
C ARG A 201 8.17 0.56 -15.87
N VAL A 202 9.14 1.31 -16.35
CA VAL A 202 8.96 2.70 -16.76
C VAL A 202 8.82 2.75 -18.27
N THR A 203 7.71 3.30 -18.76
CA THR A 203 7.52 3.50 -20.20
C THR A 203 7.27 4.97 -20.50
N GLU A 204 7.74 5.39 -21.68
CA GLU A 204 7.66 6.78 -22.07
C GLU A 204 7.56 6.87 -23.59
N ALA A 205 6.58 7.61 -24.10
CA ALA A 205 6.21 7.54 -25.53
C ALA A 205 7.25 8.13 -26.51
N SER A 206 8.23 8.89 -26.02
CA SER A 206 9.29 9.53 -26.81
C SER A 206 10.69 8.96 -26.54
N ASN A 207 10.78 7.87 -25.77
CA ASN A 207 12.01 7.26 -25.30
C ASN A 207 12.94 8.22 -24.51
N THR A 208 12.36 9.16 -23.77
CA THR A 208 13.05 10.09 -22.88
C THR A 208 12.98 9.58 -21.43
N PRO A 209 14.12 9.35 -20.74
CA PRO A 209 14.11 8.92 -19.34
C PRO A 209 13.51 9.97 -18.38
N PRO A 210 12.94 9.56 -17.23
CA PRO A 210 12.42 10.48 -16.23
C PRO A 210 13.54 11.37 -15.64
N SER A 211 13.16 12.56 -15.17
CA SER A 211 14.07 13.52 -14.51
C SER A 211 14.21 13.25 -13.02
N GLU A 212 13.23 12.55 -12.44
CA GLU A 212 13.15 12.20 -11.02
C GLU A 212 12.43 10.86 -10.90
N VAL A 213 12.94 9.98 -10.06
CA VAL A 213 12.29 8.74 -9.64
C VAL A 213 12.45 8.62 -8.14
N THR A 214 11.34 8.50 -7.43
CA THR A 214 11.34 8.19 -6.00
C THR A 214 10.46 6.98 -5.75
N THR A 215 10.83 6.23 -4.72
CA THR A 215 10.00 5.17 -4.19
C THR A 215 9.84 5.35 -2.71
N ASP A 216 8.59 5.42 -2.27
CA ASP A 216 8.24 5.44 -0.86
C ASP A 216 7.62 4.09 -0.48
N VAL A 217 8.03 3.53 0.66
CA VAL A 217 7.38 2.35 1.23
C VAL A 217 6.61 2.77 2.47
N TYR A 218 5.31 2.47 2.47
CA TYR A 218 4.39 2.72 3.56
C TYR A 218 4.11 1.42 4.31
N ASP A 219 4.06 1.51 5.64
CA ASP A 219 3.54 0.46 6.51
C ASP A 219 2.00 0.42 6.51
N PRO A 220 1.36 -0.58 7.14
CA PRO A 220 -0.10 -0.65 7.23
C PRO A 220 -0.76 0.53 7.95
N ASP A 221 0.00 1.28 8.76
CA ASP A 221 -0.45 2.50 9.44
C ASP A 221 -0.24 3.78 8.62
N LEU A 222 0.25 3.63 7.38
CA LEU A 222 0.52 4.69 6.40
C LEU A 222 1.68 5.61 6.79
N THR A 223 2.57 5.11 7.63
CA THR A 223 3.85 5.72 7.95
C THR A 223 4.88 5.33 6.90
N ILE A 224 5.68 6.30 6.45
CA ILE A 224 6.78 6.03 5.52
C ILE A 224 7.90 5.31 6.27
N LEU A 225 8.20 4.07 5.87
CA LEU A 225 9.35 3.30 6.35
C LEU A 225 10.65 3.71 5.66
N THR A 226 10.57 3.98 4.36
CA THR A 226 11.73 4.45 3.58
C THR A 226 11.30 5.26 2.37
N SER A 227 12.19 6.14 1.90
CA SER A 227 12.09 6.88 0.66
C SER A 227 13.43 6.76 -0.07
N THR A 228 13.45 6.00 -1.16
CA THR A 228 14.68 5.73 -1.94
C THR A 228 14.61 6.38 -3.31
N PRO A 229 15.66 7.10 -3.76
CA PRO A 229 15.75 7.53 -5.14
C PRO A 229 15.90 6.31 -6.06
N GLY A 230 15.19 6.32 -7.19
CA GLY A 230 15.28 5.28 -8.20
C GLY A 230 16.25 5.63 -9.34
N VAL A 231 16.36 4.71 -10.29
CA VAL A 231 17.19 4.89 -11.49
C VAL A 231 16.45 5.74 -12.50
N LEU A 232 17.12 6.77 -13.05
CA LEU A 232 16.59 7.63 -14.11
C LEU A 232 16.69 6.93 -15.48
N ALA A 233 15.98 5.83 -15.66
CA ALA A 233 16.01 5.01 -16.87
C ALA A 233 14.62 4.47 -17.24
N LEU A 234 14.46 4.14 -18.52
CA LEU A 234 13.28 3.46 -19.05
C LEU A 234 13.44 1.94 -18.98
N GLY A 235 12.35 1.21 -19.17
CA GLY A 235 12.31 -0.24 -19.17
C GLY A 235 12.12 -0.83 -17.78
N ASP A 236 12.47 -2.10 -17.64
CA ASP A 236 12.28 -2.87 -16.41
C ASP A 236 13.34 -2.50 -15.38
N GLN A 237 12.91 -2.34 -14.14
CA GLN A 237 13.72 -1.86 -13.02
C GLN A 237 13.42 -2.68 -11.78
N THR A 238 14.47 -3.02 -11.03
CA THR A 238 14.37 -3.60 -9.68
C THR A 238 14.95 -2.60 -8.69
N VAL A 239 14.16 -2.21 -7.69
CA VAL A 239 14.62 -1.36 -6.59
C VAL A 239 14.65 -2.19 -5.33
N GLN A 240 15.85 -2.39 -4.80
CA GLN A 240 16.08 -3.03 -3.51
C GLN A 240 16.13 -1.97 -2.41
N TYR A 241 15.48 -2.25 -1.29
CA TYR A 241 15.40 -1.33 -0.16
C TYR A 241 16.45 -1.63 0.91
N PRO A 242 16.82 -0.64 1.74
CA PRO A 242 17.39 -0.92 3.05
C PRO A 242 16.48 -1.86 3.86
N PRO A 243 17.01 -2.55 4.89
CA PRO A 243 16.19 -3.38 5.77
C PRO A 243 14.97 -2.60 6.28
N LEU A 244 13.77 -3.12 6.04
CA LEU A 244 12.51 -2.52 6.47
C LEU A 244 12.00 -3.27 7.69
N GLN A 245 11.56 -2.54 8.72
CA GLN A 245 10.91 -3.14 9.88
C GLN A 245 9.45 -3.45 9.52
N MET A 246 9.15 -4.72 9.26
CA MET A 246 7.83 -5.18 8.80
C MET A 246 7.11 -5.99 9.88
N ASN A 247 6.87 -5.37 11.04
CA ASN A 247 6.30 -6.00 12.23
C ASN A 247 4.79 -5.74 12.43
N THR A 248 4.19 -4.84 11.65
CA THR A 248 2.73 -4.61 11.64
C THR A 248 2.04 -5.54 10.64
N ALA A 249 0.96 -6.20 11.03
CA ALA A 249 0.15 -6.99 10.10
C ALA A 249 -0.71 -6.10 9.20
N GLY A 250 -0.71 -6.35 7.90
CA GLY A 250 -1.54 -5.63 6.94
C GLY A 250 -0.84 -5.37 5.61
N ALA A 251 -1.33 -4.35 4.89
CA ALA A 251 -0.88 -3.98 3.55
C ALA A 251 0.29 -2.99 3.62
N TYR A 252 1.48 -3.44 3.22
CA TYR A 252 2.62 -2.56 2.94
C TYR A 252 2.53 -2.11 1.49
N THR A 253 2.70 -0.83 1.23
CA THR A 253 2.56 -0.25 -0.12
C THR A 253 3.86 0.39 -0.54
N SER A 254 4.46 -0.09 -1.63
CA SER A 254 5.55 0.63 -2.30
C SER A 254 4.95 1.52 -3.39
N LEU A 255 5.06 2.83 -3.26
CA LEU A 255 4.58 3.80 -4.22
C LEU A 255 5.73 4.37 -5.06
N LYS A 256 5.61 4.28 -6.39
CA LYS A 256 6.55 4.86 -7.35
C LYS A 256 6.06 6.22 -7.83
N THR A 257 6.93 7.22 -7.72
CA THR A 257 6.69 8.57 -8.24
C THR A 257 7.74 8.90 -9.29
N LEU A 258 7.29 9.30 -10.48
CA LEU A 258 8.18 9.67 -11.58
C LEU A 258 7.88 11.08 -12.08
N LYS A 259 8.91 11.81 -12.48
CA LYS A 259 8.77 13.11 -13.12
C LYS A 259 9.28 13.06 -14.56
N ASP A 260 8.48 13.62 -15.46
CA ASP A 260 8.83 13.75 -16.87
C ASP A 260 10.09 14.62 -17.04
N ASN A 261 10.84 14.40 -18.11
CA ASN A 261 12.05 15.13 -18.48
C ASN A 261 12.01 15.74 -19.89
N ARG A 262 10.85 15.71 -20.56
CA ARG A 262 10.71 16.29 -21.90
C ARG A 262 10.98 17.80 -21.93
N ALA A 263 11.62 18.24 -23.01
CA ALA A 263 12.00 19.64 -23.25
C ALA A 263 10.91 20.47 -23.97
N GLU A 264 10.75 21.71 -23.48
CA GLU A 264 10.32 22.98 -24.06
C GLU A 264 9.04 23.15 -24.90
N TYR A 265 8.65 22.24 -25.79
CA TYR A 265 7.57 22.51 -26.75
C TYR A 265 6.17 22.68 -26.11
N HIS A 266 6.00 22.19 -24.88
CA HIS A 266 4.81 22.37 -24.07
C HIS A 266 5.18 23.05 -22.74
N LYS A 267 5.54 24.34 -22.77
CA LYS A 267 5.97 25.11 -21.58
C LYS A 267 5.05 24.95 -20.37
N ALA A 268 3.74 24.84 -20.58
CA ALA A 268 2.71 24.62 -19.57
C ALA A 268 2.71 23.21 -18.92
N HIS A 269 3.33 22.22 -19.58
CA HIS A 269 3.33 20.81 -19.19
C HIS A 269 4.75 20.28 -18.92
N GLN A 270 5.74 21.18 -18.83
CA GLN A 270 7.12 20.80 -18.56
C GLN A 270 7.24 20.10 -17.21
N LYS A 271 7.92 18.94 -17.21
CA LYS A 271 8.32 18.22 -16.00
C LYS A 271 7.16 17.91 -15.04
N ARG A 272 5.98 17.59 -15.56
CA ARG A 272 4.87 17.06 -14.76
C ARG A 272 5.20 15.68 -14.23
N TYR A 273 4.60 15.31 -13.10
CA TYR A 273 4.70 13.97 -12.57
C TYR A 273 3.79 13.02 -13.35
N ALA A 274 4.24 11.79 -13.59
CA ALA A 274 3.36 10.71 -14.01
C ALA A 274 2.35 10.41 -12.88
N LEU A 275 1.22 9.80 -13.21
CA LEU A 275 0.38 9.21 -12.17
C LEU A 275 1.19 8.14 -11.45
N GLN A 276 1.30 8.25 -10.12
CA GLN A 276 2.04 7.29 -9.32
C GLN A 276 1.45 5.88 -9.47
N ASN A 277 2.26 4.85 -9.21
CA ASN A 277 1.76 3.47 -9.18
C ASN A 277 2.34 2.74 -7.98
N GLY A 278 1.47 2.07 -7.25
CA GLY A 278 1.75 1.37 -6.02
C GLY A 278 1.66 -0.14 -6.18
N THR A 279 2.55 -0.84 -5.51
CA THR A 279 2.52 -2.30 -5.39
C THR A 279 2.29 -2.67 -3.92
N VAL A 280 1.37 -3.61 -3.69
CA VAL A 280 0.92 -3.97 -2.34
C VAL A 280 1.44 -5.35 -1.96
N LEU A 281 2.01 -5.43 -0.76
CA LEU A 281 2.43 -6.65 -0.09
C LEU A 281 1.61 -6.81 1.20
N ASN A 282 0.76 -7.83 1.25
CA ASN A 282 0.03 -8.16 2.48
C ASN A 282 0.90 -9.09 3.32
N LEU A 283 1.21 -8.69 4.55
CA LEU A 283 2.12 -9.42 5.43
C LEU A 283 1.45 -9.74 6.77
N VAL A 284 1.69 -10.95 7.28
CA VAL A 284 1.45 -11.30 8.69
C VAL A 284 2.77 -11.65 9.35
N PRO A 285 3.32 -10.74 10.17
CA PRO A 285 4.49 -11.00 10.98
C PRO A 285 4.17 -12.09 12.00
N ALA A 286 4.55 -13.33 11.70
CA ALA A 286 4.28 -14.47 12.55
C ALA A 286 5.57 -15.15 13.00
N THR A 287 5.62 -15.51 14.28
CA THR A 287 6.67 -16.34 14.84
C THR A 287 6.07 -17.59 15.49
N CYS A 288 6.56 -18.76 15.11
CA CYS A 288 6.13 -20.09 15.51
C CYS A 288 7.29 -20.79 16.23
N PHE A 289 7.22 -20.86 17.56
CA PHE A 289 8.21 -21.48 18.42
C PHE A 289 7.91 -22.95 18.66
N GLY A 290 8.87 -23.78 18.28
CA GLY A 290 8.84 -25.23 18.50
C GLY A 290 10.11 -25.71 19.19
N TYR A 291 10.11 -26.99 19.52
CA TYR A 291 11.19 -27.64 20.25
C TYR A 291 11.45 -29.00 19.64
N THR A 292 12.71 -29.43 19.56
CA THR A 292 13.04 -30.75 18.98
C THR A 292 13.20 -31.83 20.03
N GLU A 293 13.59 -31.44 21.23
CA GLU A 293 13.71 -32.28 22.42
C GLU A 293 14.31 -31.34 23.47
N THR A 294 13.58 -30.95 24.52
CA THR A 294 14.26 -30.28 25.64
C THR A 294 15.13 -31.32 26.35
N GLY A 295 16.40 -31.35 25.96
CA GLY A 295 17.43 -32.17 26.56
C GLY A 295 17.47 -32.00 28.08
N SER A 296 17.51 -33.13 28.76
CA SER A 296 17.58 -33.26 30.22
C SER A 296 16.35 -32.73 30.98
N SER A 297 15.39 -33.63 31.07
CA SER A 297 14.53 -33.82 32.23
C SER A 297 15.34 -33.72 33.55
N ALA A 298 15.52 -32.52 34.09
CA ALA A 298 15.79 -32.38 35.52
C ALA A 298 14.56 -32.82 36.36
N ARG A 299 13.40 -33.08 35.72
CA ARG A 299 12.11 -33.38 36.38
C ARG A 299 11.28 -34.52 35.77
N GLY A 300 11.82 -35.32 34.86
CA GLY A 300 11.15 -36.53 34.33
C GLY A 300 10.08 -36.32 33.24
N ASP A 301 9.97 -35.13 32.65
CA ASP A 301 9.01 -34.87 31.55
C ASP A 301 9.44 -35.58 30.26
N ALA A 302 8.47 -36.14 29.52
CA ALA A 302 8.73 -36.80 28.24
C ALA A 302 9.23 -35.79 27.18
N PRO A 303 10.14 -36.20 26.28
CA PRO A 303 10.60 -35.34 25.20
C PRO A 303 9.45 -34.93 24.29
N LEU A 304 9.44 -33.66 23.90
CA LEU A 304 8.45 -33.05 23.01
C LEU A 304 9.14 -32.60 21.72
N ASN A 305 8.67 -33.06 20.56
CA ASN A 305 9.06 -32.53 19.25
C ASN A 305 7.86 -31.91 18.55
N THR A 306 7.86 -30.57 18.41
CA THR A 306 6.76 -29.78 17.80
C THR A 306 7.15 -29.16 16.47
N THR A 307 8.29 -29.55 15.90
CA THR A 307 8.84 -28.95 14.67
C THR A 307 7.85 -28.98 13.50
N GLU A 308 7.19 -30.13 13.31
CA GLU A 308 6.22 -30.31 12.25
C GLU A 308 4.96 -29.46 12.45
N ASP A 309 4.50 -29.35 13.70
CA ASP A 309 3.33 -28.59 14.07
C ASP A 309 3.54 -27.09 13.81
N GLN A 310 4.72 -26.56 14.14
CA GLN A 310 5.10 -25.18 13.82
C GLN A 310 5.19 -24.94 12.33
N ARG A 311 5.65 -25.93 11.56
CA ARG A 311 5.73 -25.85 10.10
C ARG A 311 4.36 -25.68 9.47
N ILE A 312 3.35 -26.38 9.97
CA ILE A 312 1.97 -26.30 9.48
C ILE A 312 1.38 -24.93 9.76
N ALA A 313 1.48 -24.46 11.01
CA ALA A 313 1.00 -23.14 11.42
C ALA A 313 1.63 -22.05 10.55
N TRP A 314 2.96 -22.04 10.44
CA TRP A 314 3.69 -21.09 9.59
C TRP A 314 3.28 -21.17 8.12
N ASN A 315 3.14 -22.37 7.56
CA ASN A 315 2.75 -22.55 6.16
C ASN A 315 1.35 -22.02 5.87
N LYS A 316 0.43 -22.07 6.83
CA LYS A 316 -0.91 -21.49 6.69
C LYS A 316 -0.88 -19.97 6.84
N LEU A 317 -0.14 -19.46 7.82
CA LEU A 317 0.01 -18.02 8.05
C LEU A 317 0.70 -17.32 6.88
N ARG A 318 1.77 -17.90 6.31
CA ARG A 318 2.45 -17.31 5.15
C ARG A 318 1.58 -17.25 3.89
N ASN A 319 0.56 -18.12 3.78
CA ASN A 319 -0.34 -18.14 2.62
C ASN A 319 -1.34 -16.96 2.62
N LEU A 320 -1.42 -16.19 3.70
CA LEU A 320 -2.14 -14.92 3.72
C LEU A 320 -1.49 -13.89 2.79
N THR A 321 -0.17 -13.99 2.65
CA THR A 321 0.58 -13.32 1.60
C THR A 321 0.39 -14.08 0.28
N PRO A 322 0.03 -13.41 -0.82
CA PRO A 322 -0.08 -14.04 -2.13
C PRO A 322 1.13 -14.96 -2.42
N PRO A 323 0.89 -16.20 -2.91
CA PRO A 323 1.96 -17.14 -3.22
C PRO A 323 3.04 -16.48 -4.08
N GLY A 324 4.33 -16.64 -3.72
CA GLY A 324 5.49 -16.14 -4.47
C GLY A 324 5.94 -14.70 -4.16
N GLN A 325 5.20 -13.93 -3.35
CA GLN A 325 5.68 -12.64 -2.80
C GLN A 325 6.67 -12.80 -1.63
N TYR A 326 6.78 -14.01 -1.08
CA TYR A 326 7.93 -14.43 -0.28
C TYR A 326 8.85 -15.26 -1.16
N GLY A 327 10.14 -14.92 -1.22
CA GLY A 327 11.12 -15.72 -1.96
C GLY A 327 11.03 -17.20 -1.57
N GLU A 328 10.99 -18.10 -2.56
CA GLU A 328 10.88 -19.57 -2.39
C GLU A 328 12.14 -20.21 -1.76
N ALA A 329 12.84 -19.49 -0.88
CA ALA A 329 14.12 -19.91 -0.34
C ALA A 329 13.97 -21.03 0.71
N ILE A 330 13.86 -22.25 0.18
CA ILE A 330 13.84 -23.56 0.82
C ILE A 330 14.79 -23.64 2.02
N PHE A 331 14.24 -24.21 3.09
CA PHE A 331 14.85 -24.64 4.35
C PHE A 331 16.29 -25.17 4.20
N ARG A 332 17.25 -24.44 4.77
CA ARG A 332 18.42 -25.03 5.43
C ARG A 332 18.64 -24.29 6.74
N GLN A 333 18.99 -25.05 7.77
CA GLN A 333 19.14 -24.64 9.18
C GLN A 333 19.70 -23.22 9.36
N GLY A 334 19.01 -22.42 10.18
CA GLY A 334 19.42 -21.08 10.59
C GLY A 334 18.64 -19.96 9.90
N LYS A 335 17.57 -19.49 10.56
CA LYS A 335 16.85 -18.22 10.30
C LYS A 335 16.28 -18.03 8.88
N ARG A 336 15.25 -18.82 8.51
CA ARG A 336 14.39 -18.54 7.35
C ARG A 336 12.93 -18.89 7.66
N GLY A 337 12.04 -17.91 7.51
CA GLY A 337 10.63 -18.02 7.88
C GLY A 337 10.42 -17.93 9.39
N GLY A 338 9.21 -17.57 9.81
CA GLY A 338 8.83 -17.34 11.21
C GLY A 338 9.01 -18.51 12.18
N ILE A 339 9.63 -19.63 11.80
CA ILE A 339 9.78 -20.80 12.68
C ILE A 339 11.10 -20.71 13.45
N ILE A 340 11.03 -20.85 14.78
CA ILE A 340 12.19 -20.90 15.66
C ILE A 340 12.12 -22.19 16.47
N ILE A 341 13.17 -23.00 16.39
CA ILE A 341 13.27 -24.29 17.07
C ILE A 341 14.32 -24.20 18.17
N ASP A 342 13.94 -24.61 19.38
CA ASP A 342 14.78 -24.56 20.58
C ASP A 342 15.36 -23.16 20.84
N GLY A 343 14.55 -22.13 20.56
CA GLY A 343 14.91 -20.74 20.80
C GLY A 343 15.00 -20.43 22.30
N SER A 344 15.91 -19.53 22.67
CA SER A 344 16.05 -19.07 24.04
C SER A 344 14.86 -18.23 24.52
N LYS A 345 14.72 -18.07 25.84
CA LYS A 345 13.72 -17.23 26.48
C LYS A 345 13.76 -15.81 25.96
N VAL A 346 14.95 -15.22 25.85
CA VAL A 346 15.13 -13.85 25.35
C VAL A 346 14.63 -13.72 23.91
N VAL A 347 14.88 -14.72 23.07
CA VAL A 347 14.41 -14.77 21.67
C VAL A 347 12.88 -14.90 21.62
N GLY A 348 12.30 -15.72 22.51
CA GLY A 348 10.84 -15.84 22.68
C GLY A 348 10.17 -14.55 23.12
N MET A 349 10.73 -13.87 24.12
CA MET A 349 10.24 -12.58 24.60
C MET A 349 10.32 -11.54 23.48
N GLN A 350 11.46 -11.44 22.78
CA GLN A 350 11.63 -10.50 21.67
C GLN A 350 10.61 -10.74 20.55
N ALA A 351 10.34 -11.99 20.19
CA ALA A 351 9.36 -12.30 19.16
C ALA A 351 7.92 -11.97 19.59
N MET A 352 7.57 -12.15 20.87
CA MET A 352 6.24 -11.81 21.37
C MET A 352 6.01 -10.29 21.40
N THR A 353 7.05 -9.50 21.65
CA THR A 353 6.99 -8.02 21.61
C THR A 353 7.13 -7.44 20.19
N THR A 354 7.23 -8.27 19.15
CA THR A 354 7.39 -7.77 17.77
C THR A 354 6.42 -8.40 16.78
N ALA A 355 6.04 -9.67 16.94
CA ALA A 355 5.17 -10.36 16.01
C ALA A 355 3.71 -9.92 16.16
N ALA A 356 2.98 -9.94 15.06
CA ALA A 356 1.52 -9.86 15.07
C ALA A 356 0.88 -11.21 15.46
N VAL A 357 1.54 -12.32 15.16
CA VAL A 357 1.13 -13.67 15.59
C VAL A 357 2.29 -14.38 16.27
N PHE A 358 2.08 -14.82 17.51
CA PHE A 358 3.05 -15.60 18.27
C PHE A 358 2.46 -16.96 18.61
N LYS A 359 3.00 -18.03 18.05
CA LYS A 359 2.69 -19.41 18.46
C LYS A 359 3.85 -19.96 19.25
N TRP A 360 3.55 -20.62 20.36
CA TRP A 360 4.55 -21.27 21.18
C TRP A 360 4.04 -22.60 21.68
N ASP A 361 4.82 -23.67 21.47
CA ASP A 361 4.44 -25.02 21.85
C ASP A 361 5.52 -25.69 22.69
N ASN A 362 5.40 -25.66 24.03
CA ASN A 362 6.25 -26.45 24.92
C ASN A 362 5.55 -26.83 26.23
N HIS A 363 6.27 -27.51 27.12
CA HIS A 363 5.87 -27.70 28.51
C HIS A 363 5.63 -26.37 29.23
N ALA A 364 4.48 -26.26 29.87
CA ALA A 364 4.04 -25.08 30.61
C ALA A 364 3.26 -25.49 31.87
N ASN A 365 2.91 -24.49 32.67
CA ASN A 365 1.82 -24.60 33.62
C ASN A 365 1.09 -23.26 33.73
N ALA A 366 0.20 -23.15 34.72
CA ALA A 366 -0.59 -21.94 34.98
C ALA A 366 0.23 -20.64 35.11
N VAL A 367 1.49 -20.71 35.54
CA VAL A 367 2.29 -19.52 35.91
C VAL A 367 3.58 -19.34 35.12
N LEU A 368 3.93 -20.28 34.23
CA LEU A 368 5.16 -20.19 33.44
C LEU A 368 5.10 -20.91 32.08
N MET A 369 5.94 -20.43 31.16
CA MET A 369 6.30 -21.05 29.88
C MET A 369 7.77 -21.45 29.91
N ARG A 370 8.10 -22.69 29.54
CA ARG A 370 9.48 -23.20 29.59
C ARG A 370 10.27 -22.95 28.30
N PHE A 371 11.44 -22.34 28.43
CA PHE A 371 12.44 -22.24 27.36
C PHE A 371 13.72 -23.03 27.74
N PRO A 372 14.64 -23.30 26.80
CA PRO A 372 15.80 -24.14 27.04
C PRO A 372 16.78 -23.55 28.08
N ASP A 373 16.81 -22.23 28.19
CA ASP A 373 17.67 -21.44 29.08
C ASP A 373 16.95 -20.88 30.32
N GLY A 374 15.66 -21.21 30.51
CA GLY A 374 14.90 -20.82 31.70
C GLY A 374 13.41 -20.65 31.44
N ASP A 375 12.66 -20.42 32.51
CA ASP A 375 11.21 -20.20 32.43
C ASP A 375 10.91 -18.70 32.24
N LEU A 376 9.86 -18.39 31.46
CA LEU A 376 9.20 -17.09 31.42
C LEU A 376 8.00 -17.13 32.36
N THR A 377 8.02 -16.29 33.38
CA THR A 377 7.02 -16.29 34.46
C THR A 377 6.03 -15.12 34.33
N ILE A 378 4.88 -15.23 35.01
CA ILE A 378 3.92 -14.12 35.14
C ILE A 378 4.60 -12.84 35.66
N ALA A 379 5.48 -12.95 36.65
CA ALA A 379 6.16 -11.81 37.25
C ALA A 379 7.05 -11.05 36.25
N GLU A 380 7.70 -11.78 35.32
CA GLU A 380 8.52 -11.19 34.27
C GLU A 380 7.65 -10.51 33.20
N ILE A 381 6.53 -11.14 32.80
CA ILE A 381 5.54 -10.51 31.91
C ILE A 381 4.96 -9.26 32.58
N ASP A 382 4.72 -9.33 33.89
CA ASP A 382 4.14 -8.22 34.63
C ASP A 382 5.10 -7.04 34.84
N ALA A 383 6.39 -7.24 34.61
CA ALA A 383 7.40 -6.19 34.62
C ALA A 383 7.43 -5.38 33.31
N TRP A 384 6.78 -5.85 32.24
CA TRP A 384 6.69 -5.10 30.98
C TRP A 384 5.79 -3.87 31.09
N PRO A 385 6.06 -2.82 30.30
CA PRO A 385 5.15 -1.68 30.15
C PRO A 385 3.70 -2.09 29.88
N ALA A 386 2.76 -1.26 30.30
CA ALA A 386 1.37 -1.40 29.87
C ALA A 386 1.33 -1.14 28.35
N ALA A 387 0.68 -2.03 27.59
CA ALA A 387 0.64 -2.04 26.12
C ALA A 387 1.92 -2.52 25.40
N GLU A 388 2.88 -3.15 26.09
CA GLU A 388 4.07 -3.76 25.44
C GLU A 388 3.72 -4.76 24.31
N LEU A 389 2.52 -5.35 24.36
CA LEU A 389 2.05 -6.36 23.39
C LEU A 389 0.94 -5.85 22.47
N GLU A 390 0.76 -4.54 22.29
CA GLU A 390 -0.34 -3.98 21.48
C GLU A 390 -0.33 -4.40 20.00
N GLN A 391 0.85 -4.71 19.44
CA GLN A 391 0.99 -5.26 18.09
C GLN A 391 0.52 -6.72 17.97
N LEU A 392 0.43 -7.46 19.10
CA LEU A 392 0.19 -8.89 19.10
C LEU A 392 -1.30 -9.20 18.91
N ARG A 393 -1.70 -9.41 17.65
CA ARG A 393 -3.08 -9.76 17.26
C ARG A 393 -3.53 -11.12 17.77
N LEU A 394 -2.61 -12.08 17.83
CA LEU A 394 -2.87 -13.44 18.32
C LEU A 394 -1.63 -14.02 18.99
N ALA A 395 -1.77 -14.46 20.24
CA ALA A 395 -0.81 -15.35 20.89
C ALA A 395 -1.45 -16.72 21.15
N GLU A 396 -0.85 -17.81 20.66
CA GLU A 396 -1.24 -19.17 21.04
C GLU A 396 -0.17 -19.80 21.93
N LEU A 397 -0.53 -20.07 23.17
CA LEU A 397 0.32 -20.68 24.19
C LEU A 397 0.00 -22.18 24.30
N GLY A 398 0.47 -22.96 23.33
CA GLY A 398 0.26 -24.40 23.12
C GLY A 398 0.92 -25.34 24.12
N GLY A 399 1.04 -24.92 25.39
CA GLY A 399 1.50 -25.72 26.51
C GLY A 399 0.39 -26.06 27.50
N CYS A 400 0.60 -27.13 28.28
CA CYS A 400 -0.38 -27.60 29.25
C CYS A 400 -0.71 -26.53 30.30
N ASN A 401 -1.99 -26.41 30.65
CA ASN A 401 -2.48 -25.57 31.75
C ASN A 401 -2.15 -24.06 31.63
N THR A 402 -1.82 -23.53 30.45
CA THR A 402 -1.48 -22.11 30.26
C THR A 402 -2.65 -21.15 30.54
N ALA A 403 -3.90 -21.64 30.49
CA ALA A 403 -5.10 -20.89 30.88
C ALA A 403 -5.67 -21.31 32.24
N LEU A 404 -5.12 -22.35 32.89
CA LEU A 404 -5.64 -22.85 34.16
C LEU A 404 -5.46 -21.83 35.29
N LYS A 405 -6.54 -21.49 35.99
CA LYS A 405 -6.51 -20.63 37.18
C LYS A 405 -6.32 -21.46 38.44
N PHE A 406 -5.15 -21.37 39.07
CA PHE A 406 -4.90 -22.06 40.33
C PHE A 406 -5.30 -21.18 41.53
N ASN A 407 -6.25 -21.64 42.35
CA ASN A 407 -6.75 -20.90 43.53
C ASN A 407 -7.24 -19.46 43.23
N GLY A 408 -7.80 -19.22 42.05
CA GLY A 408 -8.24 -17.89 41.63
C GLY A 408 -7.11 -16.92 41.26
N ALA A 409 -5.86 -17.38 41.27
CA ALA A 409 -4.73 -16.60 40.77
C ALA A 409 -4.77 -16.53 39.23
N ARG A 410 -4.31 -15.39 38.72
CA ARG A 410 -4.17 -15.09 37.29
C ARG A 410 -3.27 -16.14 36.63
N CYS A 411 -3.65 -16.61 35.43
CA CYS A 411 -2.83 -17.54 34.64
C CYS A 411 -1.89 -16.80 33.66
N ILE A 412 -0.93 -17.50 33.07
CA ILE A 412 0.05 -16.90 32.14
C ILE A 412 -0.61 -16.35 30.87
N ALA A 413 -1.65 -17.00 30.35
CA ALA A 413 -2.41 -16.46 29.22
C ALA A 413 -3.08 -15.11 29.56
N GLU A 414 -3.64 -14.98 30.77
CA GLU A 414 -4.15 -13.69 31.26
C GLU A 414 -3.03 -12.66 31.48
N ALA A 415 -1.83 -13.12 31.87
CA ALA A 415 -0.64 -12.27 32.01
C ALA A 415 -0.29 -11.57 30.70
N VAL A 416 -0.18 -12.36 29.62
CA VAL A 416 0.09 -11.87 28.25
C VAL A 416 -1.03 -10.93 27.77
N HIS A 417 -2.30 -11.35 27.88
CA HIS A 417 -3.43 -10.51 27.44
C HIS A 417 -3.46 -9.15 28.17
N GLY A 418 -3.21 -9.14 29.49
CA GLY A 418 -3.18 -7.89 30.25
C GLY A 418 -1.99 -6.96 29.97
N ARG A 419 -1.09 -7.32 29.04
CA ARG A 419 -0.04 -6.44 28.51
C ARG A 419 -0.35 -5.87 27.12
N GLY A 420 -1.56 -6.08 26.59
CA GLY A 420 -2.05 -5.39 25.40
C GLY A 420 -2.32 -6.28 24.19
N ALA A 421 -2.05 -7.59 24.27
CA ALA A 421 -2.35 -8.51 23.17
C ALA A 421 -3.87 -8.59 22.92
N ASP A 422 -4.30 -8.52 21.66
CA ASP A 422 -5.72 -8.51 21.28
C ASP A 422 -6.42 -9.81 21.65
N VAL A 423 -5.76 -10.94 21.38
CA VAL A 423 -6.25 -12.28 21.72
C VAL A 423 -5.12 -13.17 22.17
N VAL A 424 -5.33 -13.86 23.30
CA VAL A 424 -4.44 -14.92 23.77
C VAL A 424 -5.22 -16.21 23.93
N VAL A 425 -4.72 -17.30 23.35
CA VAL A 425 -5.25 -18.65 23.47
C VAL A 425 -4.35 -19.45 24.38
N GLY A 426 -4.91 -19.98 25.45
CA GLY A 426 -4.25 -20.94 26.33
C GLY A 426 -5.16 -22.14 26.60
N TYR A 427 -4.72 -23.06 27.45
CA TYR A 427 -5.40 -24.33 27.67
C TYR A 427 -5.55 -24.61 29.16
N GLU A 428 -6.74 -25.03 29.59
CA GLU A 428 -7.02 -25.32 31.00
C GLU A 428 -6.58 -26.74 31.43
N ASP A 429 -6.31 -27.63 30.46
CA ASP A 429 -5.86 -28.99 30.71
C ASP A 429 -4.52 -29.32 30.02
N THR A 430 -4.10 -30.57 30.13
CA THR A 430 -2.98 -31.19 29.44
C THR A 430 -3.33 -31.35 27.97
N ILE A 431 -2.49 -30.82 27.10
CA ILE A 431 -2.69 -30.91 25.65
C ILE A 431 -1.88 -32.07 25.09
N GLU A 432 -2.54 -32.95 24.35
CA GLU A 432 -1.90 -34.04 23.63
C GLU A 432 -1.03 -33.51 22.48
N THR A 433 -0.03 -34.30 22.12
CA THR A 433 0.95 -34.01 21.06
C THR A 433 0.76 -34.99 19.91
N GLY A 434 1.30 -34.71 18.73
CA GLY A 434 1.12 -35.58 17.56
C GLY A 434 -0.18 -35.27 16.79
N HIS A 435 -1.00 -36.29 16.49
CA HIS A 435 -2.06 -36.17 15.48
C HIS A 435 -3.12 -35.09 15.80
N SER A 436 -3.55 -34.99 17.06
CA SER A 436 -4.55 -34.02 17.51
C SER A 436 -4.04 -32.58 17.32
N ARG A 437 -2.78 -32.31 17.69
CA ARG A 437 -2.12 -31.01 17.55
C ARG A 437 -1.88 -30.62 16.09
N HIS A 438 -1.47 -31.59 15.28
CA HIS A 438 -1.31 -31.40 13.84
C HIS A 438 -2.63 -30.92 13.22
N LYS A 439 -3.73 -31.63 13.50
CA LYS A 439 -5.07 -31.29 12.99
C LYS A 439 -5.59 -29.96 13.52
N TRP A 440 -5.36 -29.67 14.80
CA TRP A 440 -5.67 -28.37 15.39
C TRP A 440 -5.03 -27.22 14.62
N ASN A 441 -3.71 -27.29 14.38
CA ASN A 441 -2.99 -26.26 13.64
C ASN A 441 -3.48 -26.15 12.18
N GLU A 442 -3.76 -27.28 11.51
CA GLU A 442 -4.31 -27.27 10.16
C GLU A 442 -5.65 -26.52 10.08
N PHE A 443 -6.53 -26.75 11.05
CA PHE A 443 -7.85 -26.15 11.09
C PHE A 443 -7.82 -24.68 11.52
N LEU A 444 -7.23 -24.38 12.67
CA LEU A 444 -7.16 -23.02 13.20
C LEU A 444 -6.51 -22.06 12.20
N TYR A 445 -5.28 -22.38 11.77
CA TYR A 445 -4.56 -21.50 10.86
C TYR A 445 -5.10 -21.56 9.44
N GLY A 446 -5.74 -22.67 9.03
CA GLY A 446 -6.44 -22.76 7.75
C GLY A 446 -7.65 -21.83 7.65
N TYR A 447 -8.40 -21.63 8.74
CA TYR A 447 -9.54 -20.72 8.73
C TYR A 447 -9.11 -19.26 8.92
N LEU A 448 -8.12 -19.02 9.79
CA LEU A 448 -7.46 -17.71 9.89
C LEU A 448 -6.88 -17.25 8.55
N SER A 449 -6.30 -18.16 7.76
CA SER A 449 -5.77 -17.85 6.42
C SER A 449 -6.82 -17.40 5.39
N GLN A 450 -8.12 -17.53 5.72
CA GLN A 450 -9.24 -17.08 4.89
C GLN A 450 -9.78 -15.71 5.34
N GLY A 451 -9.00 -14.95 6.12
CA GLY A 451 -9.40 -13.63 6.62
C GLY A 451 -10.47 -13.68 7.72
N LYS A 452 -10.69 -14.83 8.33
CA LYS A 452 -11.68 -14.99 9.41
C LYS A 452 -11.15 -14.44 10.72
N ALA A 453 -12.05 -13.90 11.53
CA ALA A 453 -11.71 -13.43 12.88
C ALA A 453 -11.23 -14.58 13.77
N VAL A 454 -10.46 -14.26 14.80
CA VAL A 454 -9.80 -15.24 15.66
C VAL A 454 -10.81 -16.14 16.39
N ARG A 455 -11.85 -15.58 17.03
CA ARG A 455 -12.83 -16.37 17.80
C ARG A 455 -13.59 -17.38 16.93
N PRO A 456 -14.21 -16.98 15.80
CA PRO A 456 -14.84 -17.95 14.89
C PRO A 456 -13.88 -19.05 14.40
N SER A 457 -12.59 -18.72 14.25
CA SER A 457 -11.57 -19.70 13.84
C SER A 457 -11.28 -20.73 14.92
N LEU A 458 -11.23 -20.32 16.18
CA LEU A 458 -11.06 -21.23 17.31
C LEU A 458 -12.28 -22.14 17.49
N GLU A 459 -13.48 -21.57 17.43
CA GLU A 459 -14.73 -22.33 17.56
C GLU A 459 -14.87 -23.36 16.44
N TRP A 460 -14.53 -22.97 15.20
CA TRP A 460 -14.51 -23.88 14.05
C TRP A 460 -13.45 -24.97 14.20
N ALA A 461 -12.23 -24.62 14.62
CA ALA A 461 -11.15 -25.58 14.80
C ALA A 461 -11.50 -26.65 15.86
N LYS A 462 -12.18 -26.27 16.95
CA LYS A 462 -12.69 -27.22 17.95
C LYS A 462 -13.64 -28.24 17.33
N GLN A 463 -14.65 -27.75 16.61
CA GLN A 463 -15.67 -28.61 15.99
C GLN A 463 -15.07 -29.54 14.94
N GLU A 464 -14.18 -29.04 14.09
CA GLU A 464 -13.55 -29.87 13.05
C GLU A 464 -12.54 -30.85 13.62
N LEU A 465 -11.84 -30.49 14.70
CA LEU A 465 -10.96 -31.43 15.40
C LEU A 465 -11.77 -32.60 15.96
N GLU A 466 -12.84 -32.33 16.70
CA GLU A 466 -13.74 -33.37 17.24
C GLU A 466 -14.26 -34.30 16.14
N ARG A 467 -14.68 -33.74 15.00
CA ARG A 467 -15.12 -34.53 13.82
C ARG A 467 -14.00 -35.40 13.25
N ALA A 468 -12.78 -34.89 13.20
CA ALA A 468 -11.65 -35.55 12.55
C ALA A 468 -11.08 -36.71 13.37
N ILE A 469 -10.99 -36.56 14.69
CA ILE A 469 -10.37 -37.57 15.57
C ILE A 469 -11.40 -38.38 16.39
N GLY A 470 -12.66 -37.93 16.40
CA GLY A 470 -13.76 -38.51 17.16
C GLY A 470 -13.79 -38.04 18.62
N GLU A 471 -14.99 -37.92 19.18
CA GLU A 471 -15.29 -37.41 20.54
C GLU A 471 -14.34 -37.96 21.62
N ARG A 472 -14.20 -39.30 21.71
CA ARG A 472 -13.35 -39.92 22.74
C ARG A 472 -11.87 -39.56 22.64
N ALA A 473 -11.34 -39.37 21.44
CA ALA A 473 -9.96 -38.94 21.26
C ALA A 473 -9.83 -37.43 21.49
N TYR A 474 -10.84 -36.66 21.10
CA TYR A 474 -10.94 -35.23 21.34
C TYR A 474 -10.95 -34.88 22.83
N ASP A 475 -11.78 -35.55 23.64
CA ASP A 475 -11.83 -35.34 25.10
C ASP A 475 -10.51 -35.64 25.79
N ARG A 476 -9.67 -36.51 25.22
CA ARG A 476 -8.34 -36.85 25.76
C ARG A 476 -7.25 -35.92 25.25
N SER A 477 -7.53 -35.16 24.20
CA SER A 477 -6.56 -34.31 23.53
C SER A 477 -6.32 -32.99 24.27
N GLY A 478 -7.25 -32.57 25.13
CA GLY A 478 -7.20 -31.32 25.88
C GLY A 478 -7.48 -30.05 25.06
N PHE A 479 -7.75 -30.15 23.75
CA PHE A 479 -8.07 -29.00 22.89
C PHE A 479 -9.50 -28.45 23.10
N ASP A 480 -10.38 -29.21 23.74
CA ASP A 480 -11.68 -28.76 24.25
C ASP A 480 -11.50 -27.66 25.30
N SER A 481 -10.46 -27.78 26.14
CA SER A 481 -10.07 -26.83 27.19
C SER A 481 -9.45 -25.52 26.68
N ALA A 482 -9.32 -25.35 25.35
CA ALA A 482 -8.76 -24.13 24.78
C ALA A 482 -9.62 -22.92 25.17
N THR A 483 -9.01 -21.98 25.88
CA THR A 483 -9.65 -20.79 26.41
C THR A 483 -9.00 -19.57 25.79
N PHE A 484 -9.81 -18.60 25.38
CA PHE A 484 -9.30 -17.36 24.80
C PHE A 484 -9.58 -16.18 25.74
N PHE A 485 -8.65 -15.23 25.74
CA PHE A 485 -8.73 -13.95 26.44
C PHE A 485 -8.80 -12.85 25.39
N GLY A 486 -9.80 -11.97 25.48
CA GLY A 486 -10.05 -10.88 24.52
C GLY A 486 -11.40 -10.99 23.78
N ASN A 487 -11.75 -9.97 22.98
CA ASN A 487 -13.00 -9.94 22.20
C ASN A 487 -12.96 -11.01 21.08
N GLY A 488 -11.81 -11.22 20.45
CA GLY A 488 -11.65 -12.24 19.40
C GLY A 488 -12.31 -11.89 18.06
N ALA A 489 -12.87 -10.68 17.95
CA ALA A 489 -13.39 -10.11 16.70
C ALA A 489 -12.28 -9.63 15.75
N VAL A 490 -11.02 -9.59 16.21
CA VAL A 490 -9.87 -9.19 15.40
C VAL A 490 -9.61 -10.20 14.28
N THR A 491 -9.30 -9.68 13.10
CA THR A 491 -8.75 -10.43 11.97
C THR A 491 -7.24 -10.27 11.94
N ILE A 492 -6.49 -11.35 11.71
CA ILE A 492 -5.02 -11.27 11.64
C ILE A 492 -4.51 -10.57 10.36
N VAL A 493 -5.37 -10.37 9.35
CA VAL A 493 -5.16 -9.51 8.17
C VAL A 493 -6.47 -8.81 7.84
N PRO A 494 -6.49 -7.49 7.60
CA PRO A 494 -7.64 -6.81 7.04
C PRO A 494 -7.99 -7.32 5.61
N PRO A 495 -9.23 -7.14 5.13
CA PRO A 495 -9.58 -7.43 3.73
C PRO A 495 -8.66 -6.69 2.74
N ARG A 496 -8.38 -7.32 1.59
CA ARG A 496 -7.52 -6.74 0.55
C ARG A 496 -8.24 -5.59 -0.19
N TYR A 497 -7.46 -4.73 -0.85
CA TYR A 497 -7.98 -3.84 -1.89
C TYR A 497 -8.68 -4.68 -2.98
N GLY A 498 -9.98 -4.46 -3.17
CA GLY A 498 -10.73 -5.02 -4.30
C GLY A 498 -11.02 -6.53 -4.25
N GLU A 499 -11.03 -7.15 -3.06
CA GLU A 499 -11.64 -8.49 -2.86
C GLU A 499 -13.09 -8.41 -2.38
#